data_AF-A0A243Q6J3-F1
#
_entry.id   AF-A0A243Q6J3-F1
#
_cell.length_a   1.000
_cell.length_b   1.000
_cell.length_c   1.000
_cell.angle_alpha   90.00
_cell.angle_beta   90.00
_cell.angle_gamma   90.00
#
_symmetry.space_group_name_H-M   'P 1'
#
loop_
_entity.id
_entity.type
_entity.pdbx_description
1 polymer ?
#
loop_
_entity_poly.entity_id
_entity_poly.type
_entity_poly.pdbx_seq_one_letter_code
_entity_poly.pdbx_strand_id
1 'polypeptide(L)'
;MTLYVPPSPSGAVVIRTDFSTVEDTWRNILLATSEPIYLDGAEGPLSIEALFINSTTYEGATPADIANAESEDLPRVAALADSETFSGRKPVTFAAVDMASKSGRTFRFRVEELWLVVTNLTEGNLTFGELFDQAVDGVLSSHPLSPKYTL
;
A
#
# COMPACT_ATOMS: atom_id res chain seq x y z
N MET A 1 -4.61 -1.42 23.40
CA MET A 1 -3.38 -2.11 22.96
C MET A 1 -2.80 -1.26 21.87
N THR A 2 -1.55 -0.82 22.00
CA THR A 2 -0.89 -0.02 20.94
C THR A 2 -0.35 -0.99 19.89
N LEU A 3 -0.66 -0.73 18.61
CA LEU A 3 -0.10 -1.50 17.49
C LEU A 3 1.33 -1.05 17.22
N TYR A 4 2.16 -1.94 16.68
CA TYR A 4 3.54 -1.65 16.33
C TYR A 4 3.78 -1.96 14.86
N VAL A 5 4.10 -0.96 14.04
CA VAL A 5 4.46 -1.16 12.64
C VAL A 5 5.99 -1.27 12.51
N PRO A 6 6.53 -2.43 12.11
CA PRO A 6 7.95 -2.61 11.91
C PRO A 6 8.49 -1.75 10.76
N PRO A 7 9.79 -1.39 10.81
CA PRO A 7 10.43 -0.69 9.70
C PRO A 7 10.42 -1.56 8.44
N SER A 8 10.37 -0.91 7.27
CA SER A 8 10.44 -1.57 5.97
C SER A 8 11.55 -0.98 5.11
N PRO A 9 12.50 -1.79 4.62
CA PRO A 9 13.60 -1.31 3.77
C PRO A 9 13.11 -0.65 2.47
N SER A 10 11.96 -1.07 1.96
CA SER A 10 11.35 -0.54 0.74
C SER A 10 10.48 0.69 0.97
N GLY A 11 10.31 1.11 2.24
CA GLY A 11 9.44 2.22 2.60
C GLY A 11 7.95 1.88 2.66
N ALA A 12 7.58 0.59 2.57
CA ALA A 12 6.18 0.17 2.63
C ALA A 12 5.94 -1.15 3.36
N VAL A 13 4.82 -1.22 4.06
CA VAL A 13 4.31 -2.43 4.71
C VAL A 13 2.92 -2.74 4.17
N VAL A 14 2.61 -4.02 4.01
CA VAL A 14 1.25 -4.49 3.66
C VAL A 14 0.72 -5.28 4.85
N ILE A 15 -0.41 -4.85 5.41
CA ILE A 15 -0.95 -5.38 6.66
C ILE A 15 -2.32 -6.01 6.39
N ARG A 16 -2.45 -7.30 6.69
CA ARG A 16 -3.76 -7.95 6.69
C ARG A 16 -4.53 -7.57 7.94
N THR A 17 -5.72 -7.01 7.75
CA THR A 17 -6.62 -6.59 8.84
C THR A 17 -7.94 -7.35 8.82
N ASP A 18 -8.30 -7.98 7.71
CA ASP A 18 -9.44 -8.91 7.63
C ASP A 18 -8.97 -10.37 7.49
N PHE A 19 -9.38 -11.19 8.47
CA PHE A 19 -9.09 -12.62 8.56
C PHE A 19 -10.33 -13.50 8.30
N SER A 20 -11.46 -12.90 7.93
CA SER A 20 -12.71 -13.62 7.64
C SER A 20 -12.66 -14.45 6.35
N THR A 21 -11.65 -14.21 5.50
CA THR A 21 -11.51 -14.87 4.19
C THR A 21 -10.51 -16.02 4.17
N VAL A 22 -10.67 -16.91 3.19
CA VAL A 22 -9.79 -18.07 2.99
C VAL A 22 -8.34 -17.66 2.67
N GLU A 23 -7.39 -18.46 3.17
CA GLU A 23 -5.94 -18.21 3.01
C GLU A 23 -5.48 -18.11 1.54
N ASP A 24 -6.15 -18.82 0.63
CA ASP A 24 -5.80 -18.77 -0.79
C ASP A 24 -6.03 -17.39 -1.40
N THR A 25 -7.06 -16.66 -0.94
CA THR A 25 -7.31 -15.29 -1.41
C THR A 25 -6.19 -14.35 -0.99
N TRP A 26 -5.71 -14.50 0.25
CA TRP A 26 -4.55 -13.75 0.73
C TRP A 26 -3.31 -14.05 -0.10
N ARG A 27 -3.00 -15.33 -0.37
CA ARG A 27 -1.87 -15.69 -1.24
C ARG A 27 -1.97 -15.10 -2.64
N ASN A 28 -3.16 -15.08 -3.23
CA ASN A 28 -3.36 -14.48 -4.55
C ASN A 28 -3.13 -12.96 -4.55
N ILE A 29 -3.51 -12.26 -3.48
CA ILE A 29 -3.22 -10.84 -3.30
C ILE A 29 -1.71 -10.62 -3.17
N LEU A 30 -1.00 -11.44 -2.40
CA LEU A 30 0.45 -11.38 -2.27
C LEU A 30 1.13 -11.55 -3.64
N LEU A 31 0.71 -12.55 -4.41
CA LEU A 31 1.24 -12.80 -5.75
C LEU A 31 1.01 -11.59 -6.68
N ALA A 32 -0.22 -11.07 -6.73
CA ALA A 32 -0.55 -9.90 -7.56
C ALA A 32 0.24 -8.64 -7.16
N THR A 33 0.51 -8.48 -5.85
CA THR A 33 1.28 -7.34 -5.32
C THR A 33 2.78 -7.46 -5.67
N SER A 34 3.28 -8.69 -5.83
CA SER A 34 4.67 -8.97 -6.18
C SER A 34 4.88 -9.21 -7.67
N GLU A 35 3.85 -9.06 -8.50
CA GLU A 35 4.00 -9.19 -9.95
C GLU A 35 4.97 -8.13 -10.49
N PRO A 36 5.95 -8.51 -11.33
CA PRO A 36 6.89 -7.56 -11.87
C PRO A 36 6.21 -6.58 -12.83
N ILE A 37 6.56 -5.30 -12.72
CA ILE A 37 6.09 -4.24 -13.59
C ILE A 37 7.10 -4.04 -14.73
N TYR A 38 6.59 -3.97 -15.95
CA TYR A 38 7.38 -3.66 -17.13
C TYR A 38 7.06 -2.24 -17.59
N LEU A 39 8.01 -1.33 -17.43
CA LEU A 39 7.91 0.05 -17.91
C LEU A 39 8.69 0.20 -19.23
N ASP A 40 8.14 0.97 -20.15
CA ASP A 40 8.85 1.31 -21.37
C ASP A 40 10.13 2.09 -21.04
N GLY A 41 11.25 1.69 -21.66
CA GLY A 41 12.58 2.24 -21.37
C GLY A 41 13.28 1.72 -20.11
N ALA A 42 12.68 0.82 -19.32
CA ALA A 42 13.36 0.19 -18.19
C ALA A 42 14.31 -0.94 -18.66
N GLU A 43 15.47 -1.08 -18.01
CA GLU A 43 16.45 -2.15 -18.32
C GLU A 43 15.96 -3.56 -17.94
N GLY A 44 14.85 -3.67 -17.20
CA GLY A 44 14.29 -4.93 -16.76
C GLY A 44 12.98 -4.77 -15.98
N PRO A 45 12.38 -5.88 -15.54
CA PRO A 45 11.21 -5.85 -14.68
C PRO A 45 11.51 -5.17 -13.34
N LEU A 46 10.55 -4.39 -12.86
CA LEU A 46 10.62 -3.67 -11.60
C LEU A 46 9.72 -4.35 -10.57
N SER A 47 10.21 -4.51 -9.34
CA SER A 47 9.44 -5.11 -8.25
C SER A 47 9.81 -4.46 -6.92
N ILE A 48 8.93 -4.64 -5.92
CA ILE A 48 9.14 -4.14 -4.56
C ILE A 48 9.16 -5.32 -3.60
N GLU A 49 10.15 -5.33 -2.72
CA GLU A 49 10.15 -6.22 -1.56
C GLU A 49 9.38 -5.55 -0.42
N ALA A 50 8.05 -5.65 -0.46
CA ALA A 50 7.20 -5.19 0.62
C ALA A 50 7.25 -6.14 1.81
N LEU A 51 7.22 -5.59 3.03
CA LEU A 51 7.05 -6.40 4.23
C LEU A 51 5.56 -6.73 4.42
N PHE A 52 5.22 -8.01 4.35
CA PHE A 52 3.86 -8.50 4.54
C PHE A 52 3.61 -8.93 5.99
N ILE A 53 2.67 -8.27 6.65
CA ILE A 53 2.27 -8.53 8.03
C ILE A 53 0.96 -9.31 8.03
N ASN A 54 1.05 -10.59 8.39
CA ASN A 54 -0.08 -11.52 8.50
C ASN A 54 -0.21 -12.01 9.95
N SER A 55 -0.76 -11.16 10.82
CA SER A 55 -0.94 -11.44 12.26
C SER A 55 -2.32 -10.98 12.73
N THR A 56 -3.01 -11.82 13.49
CA THR A 56 -4.34 -11.52 14.04
C THR A 56 -4.34 -10.40 15.07
N THR A 57 -3.17 -9.96 15.54
CA THR A 57 -3.02 -8.74 16.36
C THR A 57 -3.56 -7.49 15.64
N TYR A 58 -3.58 -7.50 14.30
CA TYR A 58 -4.10 -6.41 13.46
C TYR A 58 -5.53 -6.66 12.98
N GLU A 59 -6.18 -7.73 13.42
CA GLU A 59 -7.56 -8.03 13.03
C GLU A 59 -8.50 -6.88 13.43
N GLY A 60 -9.22 -6.34 12.44
CA GLY A 60 -10.12 -5.21 12.62
C GLY A 60 -9.44 -3.85 12.78
N ALA A 61 -8.10 -3.75 12.64
CA ALA A 61 -7.39 -2.49 12.72
C ALA A 61 -7.84 -1.52 11.62
N THR A 62 -8.15 -0.28 11.99
CA THR A 62 -8.55 0.78 11.06
C THR A 62 -7.33 1.56 10.56
N PRO A 63 -7.44 2.32 9.46
CA PRO A 63 -6.40 3.25 9.06
C PRO A 63 -5.95 4.22 10.17
N ALA A 64 -6.88 4.66 11.02
CA ALA A 64 -6.56 5.53 12.14
C ALA A 64 -5.74 4.81 13.22
N ASP A 65 -6.02 3.53 13.49
CA ASP A 65 -5.21 2.74 14.44
C ASP A 65 -3.78 2.57 13.92
N ILE A 66 -3.63 2.33 12.62
CA ILE A 66 -2.32 2.15 11.97
C ILE A 66 -1.54 3.45 11.90
N ALA A 67 -2.17 4.58 11.56
CA ALA A 67 -1.53 5.90 11.55
C ALA A 67 -1.04 6.34 12.94
N ASN A 68 -1.63 5.78 14.01
CA ASN A 68 -1.24 6.03 15.40
C ASN A 68 -0.37 4.92 16.00
N ALA A 69 0.00 3.89 15.22
CA ALA A 69 0.85 2.81 15.68
C ALA A 69 2.27 3.31 16.02
N GLU A 70 2.91 2.65 16.97
CA GLU A 70 4.33 2.86 17.24
C GLU A 70 5.18 2.31 16.10
N SER A 71 6.29 2.96 15.78
CA SER A 71 7.24 2.51 14.78
C SER A 71 8.62 3.12 15.06
N GLU A 72 9.67 2.30 14.94
CA GLU A 72 11.06 2.76 15.12
C GLU A 72 11.56 3.56 13.91
N ASP A 73 11.10 3.22 12.71
CA ASP A 73 11.33 3.96 11.47
C ASP A 73 10.06 3.85 10.60
N LEU A 74 9.33 4.96 10.52
CA LEU A 74 8.01 4.98 9.90
C LEU A 74 8.15 4.69 8.40
N PRO A 75 7.52 3.62 7.87
CA PRO A 75 7.41 3.48 6.42
C PRO A 75 6.72 4.72 5.85
N ARG A 76 6.91 5.02 4.56
CA ARG A 76 6.20 6.14 3.91
C ARG A 76 4.71 5.89 3.83
N VAL A 77 4.33 4.62 3.67
CA VAL A 77 2.94 4.18 3.53
C VAL A 77 2.74 2.81 4.17
N ALA A 78 1.60 2.62 4.82
CA ALA A 78 1.07 1.30 5.13
C ALA A 78 -0.13 1.01 4.20
N ALA A 79 -0.17 -0.19 3.63
CA ALA A 79 -1.24 -0.66 2.77
C ALA A 79 -2.07 -1.70 3.52
N LEU A 80 -3.34 -1.42 3.79
CA LEU A 80 -4.22 -2.33 4.52
C LEU A 80 -4.99 -3.22 3.54
N ALA A 81 -4.85 -4.53 3.73
CA ALA A 81 -5.73 -5.54 3.18
C ALA A 81 -6.91 -5.74 4.17
N ASP A 82 -7.95 -4.95 3.96
CA ASP A 82 -9.18 -4.89 4.75
C ASP A 82 -10.35 -5.64 4.09
N SER A 83 -11.53 -5.59 4.70
CA SER A 83 -12.72 -6.28 4.17
C SER A 83 -13.11 -5.88 2.75
N GLU A 84 -12.82 -4.64 2.35
CA GLU A 84 -13.07 -4.20 0.97
C GLU A 84 -12.09 -4.85 -0.01
N THR A 85 -10.83 -5.04 0.40
CA THR A 85 -9.82 -5.79 -0.36
C THR A 85 -10.30 -7.21 -0.65
N PHE A 86 -10.90 -7.87 0.34
CA PHE A 86 -11.37 -9.25 0.21
C PHE A 86 -12.82 -9.40 -0.23
N SER A 87 -13.52 -8.29 -0.52
CA SER A 87 -14.95 -8.29 -0.89
C SER A 87 -15.27 -8.98 -2.22
N GLY A 88 -14.25 -9.31 -3.01
CA GLY A 88 -14.39 -9.83 -4.38
C GLY A 88 -14.71 -8.77 -5.44
N ARG A 89 -14.85 -7.50 -5.04
CA ARG A 89 -15.02 -6.37 -5.97
C ARG A 89 -13.75 -6.17 -6.80
N LYS A 90 -13.93 -5.69 -8.04
CA LYS A 90 -12.84 -5.36 -8.96
C LYS A 90 -12.84 -3.85 -9.25
N PRO A 91 -11.67 -3.20 -9.33
CA PRO A 91 -10.34 -3.78 -9.06
C PRO A 91 -10.15 -4.13 -7.57
N VAL A 92 -9.24 -5.07 -7.28
CA VAL A 92 -8.86 -5.38 -5.89
C VAL A 92 -7.95 -4.26 -5.42
N THR A 93 -8.22 -3.69 -4.25
CA THR A 93 -7.53 -2.48 -3.78
C THR A 93 -7.08 -2.59 -2.34
N PHE A 94 -5.96 -1.96 -2.01
CA PHE A 94 -5.55 -1.70 -0.62
C PHE A 94 -6.01 -0.32 -0.18
N ALA A 95 -6.22 -0.12 1.12
CA ALA A 95 -6.29 1.22 1.71
C ALA A 95 -4.88 1.71 2.06
N ALA A 96 -4.42 2.77 1.42
CA ALA A 96 -3.19 3.48 1.77
C ALA A 96 -3.40 4.29 3.05
N VAL A 97 -2.43 4.26 3.94
CA VAL A 97 -2.38 5.05 5.17
C VAL A 97 -1.13 5.92 5.14
N ASP A 98 -1.31 7.22 5.31
CA ASP A 98 -0.19 8.14 5.48
C ASP A 98 0.47 7.90 6.84
N MET A 99 1.69 7.40 6.81
CA MET A 99 2.49 7.13 7.99
C MET A 99 3.42 8.30 8.34
N ALA A 100 3.59 9.26 7.42
CA ALA A 100 4.44 10.43 7.60
C ALA A 100 3.68 11.60 8.24
N SER A 101 2.42 11.82 7.85
CA SER A 101 1.55 12.80 8.48
C SER A 101 0.48 12.08 9.31
N LYS A 102 0.47 12.32 10.63
CA LYS A 102 -0.54 11.78 11.58
C LYS A 102 -1.97 12.29 11.32
N SER A 103 -2.24 12.78 10.12
CA SER A 103 -3.53 13.31 9.69
C SER A 103 -4.55 12.21 9.38
N GLY A 104 -4.13 10.94 9.30
CA GLY A 104 -5.02 9.81 9.03
C GLY A 104 -5.63 9.85 7.62
N ARG A 105 -4.99 10.55 6.67
CA ARG A 105 -5.42 10.58 5.27
C ARG A 105 -5.30 9.19 4.67
N THR A 106 -6.32 8.82 3.90
CA THR A 106 -6.40 7.51 3.25
C THR A 106 -6.99 7.61 1.86
N PHE A 107 -6.43 6.87 0.93
CA PHE A 107 -7.02 6.60 -0.37
C PHE A 107 -6.86 5.11 -0.68
N ARG A 108 -7.56 4.60 -1.68
CA ARG A 108 -7.39 3.23 -2.16
C ARG A 108 -6.59 3.19 -3.45
N PHE A 109 -5.81 2.17 -3.67
CA PHE A 109 -5.08 1.93 -4.93
C PHE A 109 -5.10 0.44 -5.25
N ARG A 110 -4.86 0.05 -6.51
CA ARG A 110 -4.90 -1.37 -6.88
C ARG A 110 -3.75 -2.12 -6.25
N VAL A 111 -3.97 -3.39 -5.89
CA VAL A 111 -2.92 -4.19 -5.26
C VAL A 111 -1.69 -4.34 -6.17
N GLU A 112 -1.89 -4.34 -7.49
CA GLU A 112 -0.81 -4.42 -8.49
C GLU A 112 0.00 -3.11 -8.61
N GLU A 113 -0.50 -2.00 -8.06
CA GLU A 113 0.13 -0.67 -8.16
C GLU A 113 1.02 -0.33 -6.96
N LEU A 114 1.21 -1.26 -6.01
CA LEU A 114 1.99 -1.00 -4.80
C LEU A 114 3.38 -0.45 -5.12
N TRP A 115 4.11 -1.08 -6.05
CA TRP A 115 5.44 -0.61 -6.44
C TRP A 115 5.41 0.86 -6.88
N LEU A 116 4.43 1.24 -7.72
CA LEU A 116 4.33 2.59 -8.24
C LEU A 116 4.05 3.62 -7.15
N VAL A 117 3.11 3.33 -6.24
CA VAL A 117 2.79 4.20 -5.10
C VAL A 117 4.03 4.42 -4.25
N VAL A 118 4.71 3.33 -3.90
CA VAL A 118 5.87 3.39 -3.00
C VAL A 118 7.04 4.10 -3.66
N THR A 119 7.36 3.79 -4.91
CA THR A 119 8.42 4.48 -5.67
C THR A 119 8.16 5.97 -5.76
N ASN A 120 6.93 6.40 -6.08
CA ASN A 120 6.62 7.83 -6.15
C ASN A 120 6.83 8.55 -4.80
N LEU A 121 6.47 7.91 -3.69
CA LEU A 121 6.63 8.46 -2.34
C LEU A 121 8.09 8.46 -1.88
N THR A 122 8.84 7.39 -2.16
CA THR A 122 10.24 7.23 -1.73
C THR A 122 11.18 8.12 -2.53
N GLU A 123 10.97 8.24 -3.84
CA GLU A 123 11.77 9.11 -4.71
C GLU A 123 11.36 10.60 -4.64
N GLY A 124 10.25 10.90 -3.94
CA GLY A 124 9.75 12.27 -3.82
C GLY A 124 9.16 12.84 -5.12
N ASN A 125 8.75 11.98 -6.05
CA ASN A 125 8.08 12.38 -7.28
C ASN A 125 6.68 12.97 -6.99
N LEU A 126 5.99 12.40 -6.00
CA LEU A 126 4.70 12.84 -5.49
C LEU A 126 4.66 12.64 -3.98
N THR A 127 3.99 13.56 -3.29
CA THR A 127 3.66 13.41 -1.86
C THR A 127 2.40 12.57 -1.67
N PHE A 128 2.21 12.03 -0.46
CA PHE A 128 0.97 11.33 -0.11
C PHE A 128 -0.26 12.22 -0.29
N GLY A 129 -0.15 13.50 0.06
CA GLY A 129 -1.21 14.49 -0.14
C GLY A 129 -1.58 14.66 -1.61
N GLU A 130 -0.61 14.75 -2.51
CA GLU A 130 -0.87 14.85 -3.95
C GLU A 130 -1.51 13.58 -4.51
N LEU A 131 -1.14 12.39 -4.03
CA LEU A 131 -1.81 11.14 -4.41
C LEU A 131 -3.25 11.09 -3.89
N PHE A 132 -3.47 11.51 -2.65
CA PHE A 132 -4.80 11.61 -2.04
C PHE A 132 -5.71 12.56 -2.84
N ASP A 133 -5.20 13.73 -3.22
CA ASP A 133 -5.96 14.74 -3.99
C ASP A 133 -6.30 14.27 -5.42
N GLN A 134 -5.53 13.32 -5.96
CA GLN A 134 -5.75 12.71 -7.28
C GLN A 134 -6.67 11.48 -7.27
N ALA A 135 -7.04 10.98 -6.09
CA ALA A 135 -7.96 9.86 -5.96
C ALA A 135 -9.39 10.31 -6.30
N VAL A 136 -10.03 9.59 -7.23
CA VAL A 136 -11.43 9.83 -7.63
C VAL A 136 -12.31 8.83 -6.90
N ASP A 137 -13.36 9.31 -6.24
CA ASP A 137 -14.21 8.49 -5.37
C ASP A 137 -13.40 7.69 -4.32
N GLY A 138 -12.28 8.27 -3.87
CA GLY A 138 -11.38 7.64 -2.91
C GLY A 138 -10.47 6.57 -3.49
N VAL A 139 -10.46 6.36 -4.81
CA VAL A 139 -9.58 5.39 -5.49
C VAL A 139 -8.60 6.12 -6.43
N LEU A 140 -7.32 5.88 -6.24
CA LEU A 140 -6.25 6.36 -7.11
C LEU A 140 -6.31 5.62 -8.45
N SER A 141 -6.20 6.39 -9.55
CA SER A 141 -6.09 5.81 -10.89
C SER A 141 -4.62 5.48 -11.21
N SER A 142 -4.37 4.61 -12.18
CA SER A 142 -3.01 4.25 -12.62
C SER A 142 -2.28 5.38 -13.36
N HIS A 143 -3.03 6.26 -14.03
CA HIS A 143 -2.51 7.36 -14.84
C HIS A 143 -1.58 8.35 -14.08
N PRO A 144 -1.90 8.80 -12.85
CA PRO A 144 -1.05 9.71 -12.07
C PRO A 144 0.25 9.08 -11.57
N LEU A 145 0.41 7.76 -11.68
CA LEU A 145 1.53 7.03 -11.10
C LEU A 145 2.74 6.90 -12.04
N SER A 146 2.64 7.35 -13.29
CA SER A 146 3.78 7.32 -14.22
C SER A 146 4.97 8.09 -13.63
N PRO A 147 6.08 7.40 -13.27
CA PRO A 147 7.25 8.07 -12.73
C PRO A 147 7.75 9.09 -13.75
N LYS A 148 8.08 10.30 -13.28
CA LYS A 148 8.73 11.33 -14.10
C LYS A 148 10.19 10.96 -14.35
N TYR A 149 10.44 9.85 -15.03
CA TYR A 149 11.77 9.59 -15.59
C TYR A 149 11.98 10.60 -16.72
N THR A 150 12.69 11.68 -16.41
CA THR A 150 13.34 12.46 -17.46
C THR A 150 14.63 11.70 -17.75
N LEU A 151 14.70 11.04 -18.91
CA LEU A 151 15.95 10.50 -19.44
C LEU A 151 16.97 11.62 -19.66
#